data_AF-A0A401FYQ7-F1
#
_entry.id   AF-A0A401FYQ7-F1
#
_cell.length_a   1.000
_cell.length_b   1.000
_cell.length_c   1.000
_cell.angle_alpha   90.00
_cell.angle_beta   90.00
_cell.angle_gamma   90.00
#
_symmetry.space_group_name_H-M   'P 1'
#
loop_
_entity.id
_entity.type
_entity.pdbx_description
1 polymer ?
#
loop_
_entity_poly.entity_id
_entity_poly.type
_entity_poly.pdbx_seq_one_letter_code
_entity_poly.pdbx_strand_id
1 'polypeptide(L)'
;MNKFQGDIDISTYMYWEIGLLLLSLDCVFPFWKRMSLRFHNCEAMMQIIRATERQRQRLDDWDDLSTYLEKLTPLFNMMFGKVTESEGQERCLHFQTWFQDFVENMMLPAWWETWQTLVVRIDDDQIPVIKKIGISEKKVVQLLEFSDQWGKITSAHEDEMEELYTCEELSDWDTEHIRRYQDGTPDISPIDYLSSYLSIIYFRSIWNEIIRLLSPEDMKLLNQWGQIITATQTSIPLEYAELPEEYFQK
;
A
#
# COMPACT_ATOMS: atom_id res chain seq x y z
N MET A 1 -23.24 1.52 15.42
CA MET A 1 -23.75 1.26 14.05
C MET A 1 -22.59 0.75 13.24
N ASN A 2 -22.61 -0.53 12.86
CA ASN A 2 -21.51 -1.17 12.12
C ASN A 2 -21.51 -0.62 10.69
N LYS A 3 -20.36 -0.09 10.25
CA LYS A 3 -20.14 0.47 8.90
C LYS A 3 -20.10 -0.58 7.77
N PHE A 4 -20.38 -1.85 8.06
CA PHE A 4 -20.14 -3.00 7.17
C PHE A 4 -21.40 -3.61 6.55
N GLN A 5 -22.49 -2.84 6.42
CA GLN A 5 -23.76 -3.28 5.83
C GLN A 5 -23.96 -2.77 4.38
N GLY A 6 -22.90 -2.83 3.57
CA GLY A 6 -23.00 -2.72 2.11
C GLY A 6 -22.49 -4.01 1.48
N ASP A 7 -22.85 -4.26 0.22
CA ASP A 7 -22.28 -5.36 -0.57
C ASP A 7 -20.76 -5.11 -0.72
N ILE A 8 -19.98 -5.75 0.15
CA ILE A 8 -18.52 -5.70 0.10
C ILE A 8 -18.08 -6.55 -1.09
N ASP A 9 -17.39 -5.95 -2.06
CA ASP A 9 -16.87 -6.65 -3.25
C ASP A 9 -15.87 -7.74 -2.87
N ILE A 10 -15.80 -8.81 -3.68
CA ILE A 10 -14.87 -9.94 -3.52
C ILE A 10 -13.44 -9.44 -3.37
N SER A 11 -13.04 -8.44 -4.17
CA SER A 11 -11.72 -7.83 -4.12
C SER A 11 -11.39 -7.25 -2.74
N THR A 12 -12.37 -6.69 -2.04
CA THR A 12 -12.18 -6.13 -0.69
C THR A 12 -11.87 -7.24 0.31
N TYR A 13 -12.61 -8.36 0.26
CA TYR A 13 -12.34 -9.49 1.14
C TYR A 13 -10.96 -10.10 0.88
N MET A 14 -10.57 -10.27 -0.38
CA MET A 14 -9.23 -10.75 -0.71
C MET A 14 -8.12 -9.90 -0.07
N TYR A 15 -8.22 -8.57 -0.17
CA TYR A 15 -7.24 -7.68 0.45
C TYR A 15 -7.32 -7.64 1.98
N TRP A 16 -8.51 -7.83 2.57
CA TRP A 16 -8.62 -8.00 4.03
C TRP A 16 -7.95 -9.28 4.51
N GLU A 17 -8.06 -10.37 3.77
CA GLU A 17 -7.38 -11.62 4.10
C GLU A 17 -5.87 -11.47 4.00
N ILE A 18 -5.38 -10.81 2.94
CA ILE A 18 -3.95 -10.47 2.80
C ILE A 18 -3.49 -9.59 3.96
N GLY A 19 -4.26 -8.56 4.32
CA GLY A 19 -3.95 -7.69 5.45
C GLY A 19 -3.95 -8.44 6.79
N LEU A 20 -4.89 -9.37 6.99
CA LEU A 20 -4.95 -10.22 8.18
C LEU A 20 -3.71 -11.12 8.29
N LEU A 21 -3.37 -11.80 7.19
CA LEU A 21 -2.18 -12.63 7.09
C LEU A 21 -0.92 -11.80 7.38
N LEU A 22 -0.77 -10.67 6.69
CA LEU A 22 0.38 -9.77 6.83
C LEU A 22 0.57 -9.33 8.29
N LEU A 23 -0.51 -8.92 8.96
CA LEU A 23 -0.44 -8.51 10.36
C LEU A 23 -0.18 -9.67 11.32
N SER A 24 -0.42 -10.92 10.91
CA SER A 24 -0.19 -12.09 11.78
C SER A 24 1.30 -12.47 11.92
N LEU A 25 2.16 -11.96 11.03
CA LEU A 25 3.56 -12.32 10.92
C LEU A 25 4.42 -11.59 11.96
N ASP A 26 5.32 -12.32 12.62
CA ASP A 26 6.28 -11.76 13.59
C ASP A 26 7.25 -10.79 12.89
N CYS A 27 7.73 -11.15 11.70
CA CYS A 27 8.66 -10.33 10.92
C CYS A 27 8.05 -8.97 10.50
N VAL A 28 6.72 -8.87 10.45
CA VAL A 28 5.98 -7.64 10.11
C VAL A 28 5.67 -6.79 11.35
N PHE A 29 5.67 -7.38 12.55
CA PHE A 29 5.35 -6.69 13.80
C PHE A 29 6.13 -5.37 14.01
N PRO A 30 7.44 -5.28 13.73
CA PRO A 30 8.20 -4.02 13.84
C PRO A 30 7.64 -2.86 12.98
N PHE A 31 6.93 -3.19 11.90
CA PHE A 31 6.39 -2.22 10.95
C PHE A 31 5.01 -1.69 11.32
N TRP A 32 4.31 -2.28 12.30
CA TRP A 32 2.95 -1.88 12.69
C TRP A 32 2.84 -0.38 12.95
N LYS A 33 3.82 0.21 13.65
CA LYS A 33 3.82 1.66 13.93
C LYS A 33 3.92 2.50 12.65
N ARG A 34 4.66 2.05 11.64
CA ARG A 34 4.82 2.73 10.35
C ARG A 34 3.56 2.60 9.50
N MET A 35 2.87 1.47 9.62
CA MET A 35 1.51 1.26 9.12
C MET A 35 0.44 2.04 9.92
N SER A 36 0.84 2.94 10.81
CA SER A 36 -0.06 3.72 11.68
C SER A 36 -0.91 2.88 12.65
N LEU A 37 -0.55 1.62 12.90
CA LEU A 37 -1.17 0.78 13.93
C LEU A 37 -0.48 0.98 15.28
N ARG A 38 -1.25 1.37 16.28
CA ARG A 38 -0.77 1.57 17.66
C ARG A 38 -1.77 0.99 18.63
N PHE A 39 -1.36 -0.09 19.29
CA PHE A 39 -2.14 -0.79 20.31
C PHE A 39 -1.44 -0.67 21.66
N HIS A 40 -2.20 -0.68 22.75
CA HIS A 40 -1.64 -0.67 24.09
C HIS A 40 -1.14 -2.07 24.48
N ASN A 41 -1.84 -3.11 24.05
CA ASN A 41 -1.52 -4.51 24.27
C ASN A 41 -1.25 -5.23 22.94
N CYS A 42 -0.05 -5.03 22.40
CA CYS A 42 0.38 -5.65 21.15
C CYS A 42 0.33 -7.19 21.19
N GLU A 43 0.62 -7.81 22.34
CA GLU A 43 0.58 -9.27 22.48
C GLU A 43 -0.85 -9.81 22.33
N ALA A 44 -1.82 -9.20 23.02
CA ALA A 44 -3.23 -9.59 22.88
C ALA A 44 -3.73 -9.38 21.45
N MET A 45 -3.31 -8.30 20.79
CA MET A 45 -3.66 -8.03 19.40
C MET A 45 -3.10 -9.09 18.45
N MET A 46 -1.83 -9.46 18.61
CA MET A 46 -1.22 -10.54 17.83
C MET A 46 -1.96 -11.86 18.04
N GLN A 47 -2.34 -12.19 19.28
CA GLN A 47 -3.13 -13.39 19.57
C GLN A 47 -4.52 -13.37 18.91
N ILE A 48 -5.22 -12.22 18.93
CA ILE A 48 -6.52 -12.06 18.26
C ILE A 48 -6.39 -12.24 16.75
N ILE A 49 -5.39 -11.60 16.13
CA ILE A 49 -5.13 -11.67 14.70
C ILE A 49 -4.80 -13.11 14.29
N ARG A 50 -3.86 -13.78 14.98
CA ARG A 50 -3.47 -15.18 14.70
C ARG A 50 -4.61 -16.17 14.90
N ALA A 51 -5.43 -15.96 15.92
CA ALA A 51 -6.61 -16.80 16.14
C ALA A 51 -7.65 -16.63 15.02
N THR A 52 -7.75 -15.43 14.46
CA THR A 52 -8.64 -15.13 13.33
C THR A 52 -8.07 -15.72 12.04
N GLU A 53 -6.77 -15.58 11.77
CA GLU A 53 -6.11 -16.17 10.59
C GLU A 53 -6.23 -17.71 10.58
N ARG A 54 -6.00 -18.38 11.72
CA ARG A 54 -6.24 -19.82 11.83
C ARG A 54 -7.68 -20.23 11.54
N GLN A 55 -8.65 -19.38 11.86
CA GLN A 55 -10.05 -19.65 11.53
C GLN A 55 -10.33 -19.42 10.06
N ARG A 56 -9.79 -18.35 9.48
CA ARG A 56 -9.85 -18.05 8.04
C ARG A 56 -9.31 -19.21 7.22
N GLN A 57 -8.15 -19.76 7.58
CA GLN A 57 -7.57 -20.93 6.91
C GLN A 57 -8.44 -22.18 6.91
N ARG A 58 -9.29 -22.36 7.93
CA ARG A 58 -10.25 -23.49 7.98
C ARG A 58 -11.46 -23.26 7.08
N LEU A 59 -11.63 -22.04 6.57
CA LEU A 59 -12.62 -21.70 5.55
C LEU A 59 -12.07 -21.96 4.13
N ASP A 60 -10.76 -22.13 3.94
CA ASP A 60 -10.17 -22.45 2.62
C ASP A 60 -10.62 -23.82 2.09
N ASP A 61 -11.12 -24.70 2.97
CA ASP A 61 -11.59 -26.04 2.62
C ASP A 61 -13.00 -26.07 1.98
N TRP A 62 -13.58 -24.90 1.64
CA TRP A 62 -14.95 -24.78 1.15
C TRP A 62 -14.99 -24.52 -0.37
N ASP A 63 -15.64 -25.42 -1.11
CA ASP A 63 -15.71 -25.37 -2.58
C ASP A 63 -16.63 -24.25 -3.15
N ASP A 64 -17.44 -23.59 -2.31
CA ASP A 64 -18.39 -22.56 -2.74
C ASP A 64 -18.00 -21.16 -2.25
N LEU A 65 -17.68 -20.29 -3.21
CA LEU A 65 -17.32 -18.89 -2.98
C LEU A 65 -18.43 -18.10 -2.27
N SER A 66 -19.70 -18.37 -2.55
CA SER A 66 -20.81 -17.65 -1.88
C SER A 66 -20.82 -17.97 -0.39
N THR A 67 -20.76 -19.26 -0.05
CA THR A 67 -20.67 -19.72 1.33
C THR A 67 -19.40 -19.20 2.02
N TYR A 68 -18.27 -19.17 1.30
CA TYR A 68 -17.01 -18.63 1.82
C TYR A 68 -17.15 -17.17 2.29
N LEU A 69 -17.69 -16.30 1.42
CA LEU A 69 -17.91 -14.89 1.72
C LEU A 69 -18.90 -14.69 2.88
N GLU A 70 -19.98 -15.49 2.93
CA GLU A 70 -20.94 -15.47 4.04
C GLU A 70 -20.30 -15.81 5.41
N LYS A 71 -19.19 -16.58 5.43
CA LYS A 71 -18.45 -16.91 6.65
C LYS A 71 -17.35 -15.91 6.99
N LEU A 72 -16.79 -15.21 6.01
CA LEU A 72 -15.77 -14.20 6.24
C LEU A 72 -16.31 -12.98 7.00
N THR A 73 -17.46 -12.42 6.62
CA THR A 73 -17.99 -11.22 7.30
C THR A 73 -18.19 -11.44 8.81
N PRO A 74 -18.82 -12.54 9.26
CA PRO A 74 -18.92 -12.86 10.68
C PRO A 74 -17.57 -13.04 11.37
N LEU A 75 -16.58 -13.64 10.69
CA LEU A 75 -15.24 -13.85 11.23
C LEU A 75 -14.53 -12.51 11.51
N PHE A 76 -14.52 -11.58 10.56
CA PHE A 76 -13.96 -10.24 10.75
C PHE A 76 -14.73 -9.45 11.82
N ASN A 77 -16.06 -9.53 11.84
CA ASN A 77 -16.86 -8.90 12.89
C ASN A 77 -16.52 -9.44 14.29
N MET A 78 -16.29 -10.74 14.41
CA MET A 78 -15.87 -11.35 15.67
C MET A 78 -14.47 -10.87 16.08
N MET A 79 -13.51 -10.79 15.14
CA MET A 79 -12.19 -10.22 15.39
C MET A 79 -12.31 -8.79 15.92
N PHE A 80 -13.06 -7.92 15.23
CA PHE A 80 -13.27 -6.55 15.67
C PHE A 80 -13.96 -6.45 17.03
N GLY A 81 -14.89 -7.36 17.34
CA GLY A 81 -15.49 -7.48 18.68
C GLY A 81 -14.43 -7.73 19.76
N LYS A 82 -13.52 -8.68 19.53
CA LYS A 82 -12.40 -8.97 20.46
C LYS A 82 -11.41 -7.81 20.58
N VAL A 83 -11.14 -7.11 19.48
CA VAL A 83 -10.29 -5.90 19.51
C VAL A 83 -10.96 -4.80 20.35
N THR A 84 -12.27 -4.59 20.22
CA THR A 84 -13.01 -3.65 21.06
C THR A 84 -12.93 -4.01 22.54
N GLU A 85 -13.03 -5.29 22.88
CA GLU A 85 -12.88 -5.77 24.26
C GLU A 85 -11.47 -5.54 24.83
N SER A 86 -10.43 -5.71 24.00
CA SER A 86 -9.03 -5.59 24.42
C SER A 86 -8.50 -4.15 24.44
N GLU A 87 -8.84 -3.34 23.42
CA GLU A 87 -8.23 -2.03 23.15
C GLU A 87 -9.22 -0.86 23.25
N GLY A 88 -10.51 -1.16 23.37
CA GLY A 88 -11.58 -0.18 23.35
C GLY A 88 -12.07 0.19 21.94
N GLN A 89 -13.23 0.84 21.90
CA GLN A 89 -13.96 1.16 20.67
C GLN A 89 -13.18 2.06 19.70
N GLU A 90 -12.46 3.05 20.22
CA GLU A 90 -11.71 4.01 19.38
C GLU A 90 -10.57 3.33 18.63
N ARG A 91 -9.80 2.48 19.31
CA ARG A 91 -8.71 1.70 18.69
C ARG A 91 -9.23 0.66 17.71
N CYS A 92 -10.34 0.00 18.03
CA CYS A 92 -10.99 -0.90 17.09
C CYS A 92 -11.43 -0.17 15.82
N LEU A 93 -12.00 1.03 15.95
CA LEU A 93 -12.37 1.86 14.79
C LEU A 93 -11.13 2.24 13.96
N HIS A 94 -10.03 2.63 14.61
CA HIS A 94 -8.77 2.91 13.92
C HIS A 94 -8.23 1.68 13.18
N PHE A 95 -8.35 0.50 13.78
CA PHE A 95 -7.96 -0.76 13.14
C PHE A 95 -8.86 -1.13 11.94
N GLN A 96 -10.16 -0.90 12.06
CA GLN A 96 -11.10 -1.04 10.94
C GLN A 96 -10.79 -0.06 9.80
N THR A 97 -10.47 1.18 10.13
CA THR A 97 -10.03 2.19 9.15
C THR A 97 -8.75 1.74 8.46
N TRP A 98 -7.78 1.18 9.20
CA TRP A 98 -6.56 0.66 8.58
C TRP A 98 -6.84 -0.42 7.53
N PHE A 99 -7.76 -1.36 7.79
CA PHE A 99 -8.14 -2.38 6.79
C PHE A 99 -8.77 -1.76 5.55
N GLN A 100 -9.59 -0.73 5.71
CA GLN A 100 -10.18 0.00 4.58
C GLN A 100 -9.09 0.75 3.80
N ASP A 101 -8.24 1.50 4.49
CA ASP A 101 -7.12 2.21 3.88
C ASP A 101 -6.18 1.24 3.16
N PHE A 102 -5.94 0.05 3.71
CA PHE A 102 -5.13 -0.99 3.07
C PHE A 102 -5.73 -1.41 1.72
N VAL A 103 -7.02 -1.72 1.67
CA VAL A 103 -7.74 -2.06 0.42
C VAL A 103 -7.67 -0.91 -0.57
N GLU A 104 -8.01 0.31 -0.14
CA GLU A 104 -8.01 1.50 -1.00
C GLU A 104 -6.62 1.77 -1.58
N ASN A 105 -5.55 1.55 -0.80
CA ASN A 105 -4.17 1.69 -1.28
C ASN A 105 -3.78 0.57 -2.25
N MET A 106 -4.13 -0.69 -1.97
CA MET A 106 -3.82 -1.82 -2.86
C MET A 106 -4.62 -1.78 -4.16
N MET A 107 -5.73 -1.05 -4.20
CA MET A 107 -6.57 -0.85 -5.38
C MET A 107 -6.32 0.50 -6.07
N LEU A 108 -5.20 1.18 -5.78
CA LEU A 108 -4.89 2.44 -6.44
C LEU A 108 -4.78 2.24 -7.96
N PRO A 109 -5.23 3.21 -8.77
CA PRO A 109 -5.13 3.11 -10.21
C PRO A 109 -3.66 3.02 -10.66
N ALA A 110 -3.43 2.38 -11.81
CA ALA A 110 -2.08 2.15 -12.36
C ALA A 110 -1.21 3.42 -12.53
N TRP A 111 -1.85 4.59 -12.63
CA TRP A 111 -1.10 5.84 -12.67
C TRP A 111 -0.30 6.13 -11.42
N TRP A 112 -0.77 5.68 -10.27
CA TRP A 112 -0.08 5.92 -9.00
C TRP A 112 1.31 5.28 -8.98
N GLU A 113 1.42 4.03 -9.44
CA GLU A 113 2.69 3.30 -9.55
C GLU A 113 3.59 3.89 -10.66
N THR A 114 2.99 4.26 -11.79
CA THR A 114 3.73 4.90 -12.88
C THR A 114 4.37 6.20 -12.42
N TRP A 115 3.65 7.03 -11.66
CA TRP A 115 4.17 8.29 -11.14
C TRP A 115 5.20 8.12 -10.03
N GLN A 116 5.12 7.08 -9.20
CA GLN A 116 6.23 6.71 -8.30
C GLN A 116 7.53 6.51 -9.08
N THR A 117 7.46 5.80 -10.21
CA THR A 117 8.61 5.54 -11.08
C THR A 117 9.09 6.81 -11.79
N LEU A 118 8.16 7.62 -12.32
CA LEU A 118 8.50 8.83 -13.05
C LEU A 118 9.14 9.91 -12.17
N VAL A 119 8.70 10.04 -10.90
CA VAL A 119 9.27 11.04 -9.99
C VAL A 119 10.76 10.76 -9.76
N VAL A 120 11.18 9.50 -9.55
CA VAL A 120 12.61 9.14 -9.40
C VAL A 120 13.43 9.46 -10.66
N ARG A 121 12.79 9.51 -11.83
CA ARG A 121 13.43 9.84 -13.10
C ARG A 121 13.59 11.34 -13.34
N ILE A 122 13.12 12.19 -12.44
CA ILE A 122 13.44 13.62 -12.50
C ILE A 122 14.87 13.76 -11.97
N ASP A 123 15.82 13.82 -12.88
CA ASP A 123 17.25 14.01 -12.61
C ASP A 123 17.77 15.31 -13.24
N ASP A 124 19.07 15.58 -13.07
CA ASP A 124 19.74 16.75 -13.64
C ASP A 124 19.59 16.85 -15.17
N ASP A 125 19.51 15.70 -15.87
CA ASP A 125 19.36 15.64 -17.32
C ASP A 125 17.94 15.99 -17.78
N GLN A 126 16.93 15.78 -16.92
CA GLN A 126 15.55 16.19 -17.19
C GLN A 126 15.29 17.67 -16.97
N ILE A 127 16.13 18.40 -16.21
CA ILE A 127 15.92 19.83 -15.91
C ILE A 127 15.73 20.68 -17.18
N PRO A 128 16.61 20.61 -18.21
CA PRO A 128 16.43 21.42 -19.41
C PRO A 128 15.16 21.07 -20.19
N VAL A 129 14.74 19.80 -20.14
CA VAL A 129 13.53 19.30 -20.81
C VAL A 129 12.28 19.87 -20.14
N ILE A 130 12.20 19.75 -18.82
CA ILE A 130 11.07 20.24 -18.01
C ILE A 130 11.01 21.79 -18.02
N LYS A 131 12.16 22.47 -18.11
CA LYS A 131 12.17 23.92 -18.33
C LYS A 131 11.62 24.29 -19.71
N LYS A 132 11.94 23.51 -20.75
CA LYS A 132 11.52 23.78 -22.14
C LYS A 132 10.01 23.63 -22.35
N ILE A 133 9.34 22.75 -21.59
CA ILE A 133 7.87 22.62 -21.63
C ILE A 133 7.16 23.78 -20.93
N GLY A 134 7.86 24.60 -20.15
CA GLY A 134 7.35 25.86 -19.60
C GLY A 134 7.26 25.94 -18.08
N ILE A 135 7.68 24.90 -17.33
CA ILE A 135 7.72 24.96 -15.87
C ILE A 135 8.89 25.86 -15.45
N SER A 136 8.63 26.81 -14.55
CA SER A 136 9.64 27.77 -14.10
C SER A 136 10.82 27.08 -13.41
N GLU A 137 12.03 27.61 -13.61
CA GLU A 137 13.28 27.06 -13.06
C GLU A 137 13.21 26.78 -11.56
N LYS A 138 12.65 27.70 -10.78
CA LYS A 138 12.47 27.51 -9.33
C LYS A 138 11.67 26.25 -9.01
N LYS A 139 10.57 25.99 -9.74
CA LYS A 139 9.73 24.81 -9.54
C LYS A 139 10.43 23.54 -9.98
N VAL A 140 11.19 23.58 -11.08
CA VAL A 140 11.97 22.42 -11.55
C VAL A 140 13.03 22.01 -10.53
N VAL A 141 13.73 22.98 -9.91
CA VAL A 141 14.69 22.69 -8.83
C VAL A 141 13.98 22.03 -7.64
N GLN A 142 12.80 22.50 -7.25
CA GLN A 142 12.04 21.87 -6.16
C GLN A 142 11.52 20.48 -6.52
N LEU A 143 11.15 20.23 -7.78
CA LEU A 143 10.80 18.88 -8.25
C LEU A 143 12.00 17.93 -8.17
N LEU A 144 13.21 18.39 -8.49
CA LEU A 144 14.43 17.61 -8.31
C LEU A 144 14.68 17.30 -6.82
N GLU A 145 14.48 18.26 -5.92
CA GLU A 145 14.60 18.03 -4.48
C GLU A 145 13.62 16.94 -3.99
N PHE A 146 12.39 16.93 -4.51
CA PHE A 146 11.40 15.89 -4.21
C PHE A 146 11.76 14.53 -4.81
N SER A 147 12.33 14.51 -6.02
CA SER A 147 12.88 13.30 -6.64
C SER A 147 14.01 12.71 -5.81
N ASP A 148 15.00 13.52 -5.41
CA ASP A 148 16.11 13.10 -4.56
C ASP A 148 15.63 12.59 -3.21
N GLN A 149 14.65 13.27 -2.61
CA GLN A 149 14.03 12.84 -1.36
C GLN A 149 13.33 11.48 -1.54
N TRP A 150 12.57 11.31 -2.62
CA TRP A 150 11.88 10.07 -2.92
C TRP A 150 12.87 8.93 -3.19
N GLY A 151 13.89 9.14 -4.02
CA GLY A 151 14.93 8.15 -4.31
C GLY A 151 15.67 7.68 -3.05
N LYS A 152 15.94 8.59 -2.09
CA LYS A 152 16.52 8.22 -0.78
C LYS A 152 15.57 7.36 0.05
N ILE A 153 14.27 7.69 0.06
CA ILE A 153 13.26 6.90 0.77
C ILE A 153 13.12 5.52 0.15
N THR A 154 13.02 5.44 -1.19
CA THR A 154 12.92 4.18 -1.92
C THR A 154 14.15 3.30 -1.68
N SER A 155 15.36 3.84 -1.78
CA SER A 155 16.59 3.06 -1.53
C SER A 155 16.63 2.51 -0.10
N ALA A 156 16.34 3.35 0.90
CA ALA A 156 16.33 2.91 2.30
C ALA A 156 15.22 1.88 2.59
N HIS A 157 14.09 1.99 1.88
CA HIS A 157 12.98 1.03 1.96
C HIS A 157 13.34 -0.29 1.28
N GLU A 158 14.00 -0.26 0.12
CA GLU A 158 14.51 -1.45 -0.58
C GLU A 158 15.51 -2.22 0.28
N ASP A 159 16.48 -1.52 0.89
CA ASP A 159 17.46 -2.14 1.79
C ASP A 159 16.77 -2.84 2.97
N GLU A 160 15.76 -2.20 3.57
CA GLU A 160 15.01 -2.77 4.70
C GLU A 160 14.14 -3.97 4.29
N MET A 161 13.56 -3.95 3.09
CA MET A 161 12.82 -5.10 2.56
C MET A 161 13.76 -6.26 2.21
N GLU A 162 14.95 -5.98 1.67
CA GLU A 162 15.97 -7.00 1.42
C GLU A 162 16.43 -7.67 2.72
N GLU A 163 16.67 -6.90 3.78
CA GLU A 163 16.97 -7.44 5.11
C GLU A 163 15.85 -8.35 5.63
N LEU A 164 14.59 -7.97 5.40
CA LEU A 164 13.43 -8.77 5.79
C LEU A 164 13.33 -10.09 4.99
N TYR A 165 13.60 -10.05 3.68
CA TYR A 165 13.59 -11.22 2.80
C TYR A 165 14.76 -12.18 3.06
N THR A 166 15.91 -11.64 3.48
CA THR A 166 17.14 -12.40 3.73
C THR A 166 17.30 -12.82 5.20
N CYS A 167 16.34 -12.47 6.06
CA CYS A 167 16.36 -12.84 7.48
C CYS A 167 16.40 -14.37 7.64
N GLU A 168 17.54 -14.88 8.10
CA GLU A 168 17.77 -16.33 8.26
C GLU A 168 16.95 -16.96 9.42
N GLU A 169 16.38 -16.15 10.31
CA GLU A 169 15.64 -16.59 11.51
C GLU A 169 14.17 -16.15 11.47
N LEU A 170 13.42 -16.60 10.46
CA LEU A 170 11.95 -16.51 10.52
C LEU A 170 11.40 -17.42 11.62
N SER A 171 10.35 -16.96 12.31
CA SER A 171 9.67 -17.80 13.29
C SER A 171 8.99 -19.00 12.61
N ASP A 172 8.67 -20.04 13.39
CA ASP A 172 7.90 -21.18 12.89
C ASP A 172 6.55 -20.73 12.32
N TRP A 173 5.93 -19.72 12.93
CA TRP A 173 4.67 -19.14 12.47
C TRP A 173 4.84 -18.50 11.09
N ASP A 174 5.85 -17.63 10.94
CA ASP A 174 6.11 -16.91 9.69
C ASP A 174 6.44 -17.88 8.57
N THR A 175 7.31 -18.85 8.85
CA THR A 175 7.71 -19.88 7.89
C THR A 175 6.51 -20.69 7.40
N GLU A 176 5.63 -21.13 8.30
CA GLU A 176 4.42 -21.88 7.95
C GLU A 176 3.47 -21.07 7.06
N HIS A 177 3.21 -19.82 7.44
CA HIS A 177 2.17 -19.00 6.82
C HIS A 177 2.62 -18.38 5.49
N ILE A 178 3.87 -17.94 5.37
CA ILE A 178 4.45 -17.45 4.11
C ILE A 178 4.50 -18.59 3.10
N ARG A 179 4.97 -19.77 3.50
CA ARG A 179 5.04 -20.93 2.60
C ARG A 179 3.65 -21.34 2.11
N ARG A 180 2.67 -21.42 3.00
CA ARG A 180 1.29 -21.78 2.63
C ARG A 180 0.71 -20.79 1.63
N TYR A 181 0.97 -19.49 1.80
CA TYR A 181 0.55 -18.48 0.84
C TYR A 181 1.21 -18.69 -0.53
N GLN A 182 2.52 -18.93 -0.54
CA GLN A 182 3.29 -19.17 -1.77
C GLN A 182 2.90 -20.45 -2.52
N ASP A 183 2.37 -21.47 -1.85
CA ASP A 183 1.83 -22.65 -2.53
C ASP A 183 0.67 -22.28 -3.49
N GLY A 184 -0.08 -21.21 -3.20
CA GLY A 184 -1.15 -20.67 -4.05
C GLY A 184 -0.69 -19.56 -5.01
N THR A 185 0.31 -18.78 -4.62
CA THR A 185 0.85 -17.64 -5.39
C THR A 185 2.38 -17.64 -5.34
N PRO A 186 3.07 -18.47 -6.15
CA PRO A 186 4.50 -18.74 -5.98
C PRO A 186 5.39 -17.52 -6.23
N ASP A 187 4.92 -16.54 -7.00
CA ASP A 187 5.69 -15.37 -7.39
C ASP A 187 5.52 -14.17 -6.44
N ILE A 188 4.63 -14.26 -5.44
CA ILE A 188 4.30 -13.14 -4.56
C ILE A 188 4.35 -13.60 -3.10
N SER A 189 5.13 -12.90 -2.28
CA SER A 189 5.15 -13.03 -0.82
C SER A 189 4.10 -12.11 -0.18
N PRO A 190 3.50 -12.46 0.98
CA PRO A 190 2.72 -11.52 1.77
C PRO A 190 3.52 -10.24 2.12
N ILE A 191 4.85 -10.33 2.19
CA ILE A 191 5.75 -9.20 2.47
C ILE A 191 5.77 -8.20 1.30
N ASP A 192 5.51 -8.61 0.07
CA ASP A 192 5.45 -7.69 -1.07
C ASP A 192 4.32 -6.66 -0.86
N TYR A 193 3.21 -7.09 -0.25
CA TYR A 193 2.12 -6.17 0.10
C TYR A 193 2.51 -5.17 1.19
N LEU A 194 3.38 -5.54 2.13
CA LEU A 194 3.95 -4.58 3.08
C LEU A 194 4.79 -3.53 2.35
N SER A 195 5.67 -4.00 1.44
CA SER A 195 6.52 -3.12 0.65
C SER A 195 5.69 -2.14 -0.18
N SER A 196 4.69 -2.63 -0.92
CA SER A 196 3.78 -1.80 -1.70
C SER A 196 3.01 -0.82 -0.81
N TYR A 197 2.45 -1.27 0.32
CA TYR A 197 1.68 -0.41 1.21
C TYR A 197 2.50 0.73 1.80
N LEU A 198 3.72 0.45 2.27
CA LEU A 198 4.63 1.45 2.80
C LEU A 198 5.11 2.42 1.71
N SER A 199 5.46 1.91 0.52
CA SER A 199 5.84 2.75 -0.63
C SER A 199 4.73 3.75 -0.97
N ILE A 200 3.49 3.29 -1.00
CA ILE A 200 2.32 4.15 -1.27
C ILE A 200 2.15 5.22 -0.19
N ILE A 201 2.27 4.88 1.09
CA ILE A 201 2.18 5.84 2.20
C ILE A 201 3.27 6.90 2.07
N TYR A 202 4.52 6.49 1.83
CA TYR A 202 5.64 7.40 1.73
C TYR A 202 5.54 8.30 0.51
N PHE A 203 5.22 7.73 -0.64
CA PHE A 203 5.06 8.48 -1.87
C PHE A 203 3.91 9.49 -1.78
N ARG A 204 2.81 9.16 -1.10
CA ARG A 204 1.67 10.08 -0.91
C ARG A 204 2.12 11.40 -0.28
N SER A 205 3.09 11.38 0.63
CA SER A 205 3.66 12.61 1.19
C SER A 205 4.38 13.44 0.12
N ILE A 206 5.22 12.83 -0.70
CA ILE A 206 5.95 13.49 -1.78
C ILE A 206 4.98 14.05 -2.83
N TRP A 207 4.01 13.23 -3.25
CA TRP A 207 2.99 13.61 -4.23
C TRP A 207 2.18 14.83 -3.77
N ASN A 208 1.81 14.88 -2.49
CA ASN A 208 1.11 16.03 -1.92
C ASN A 208 1.96 17.32 -1.97
N GLU A 209 3.27 17.25 -1.76
CA GLU A 209 4.15 18.42 -1.90
C GLU A 209 4.27 18.85 -3.37
N ILE A 210 4.34 17.91 -4.32
CA ILE A 210 4.31 18.19 -5.76
C ILE A 210 3.01 18.92 -6.14
N ILE A 211 1.85 18.44 -5.68
CA ILE A 211 0.56 19.07 -5.95
C ILE A 211 0.49 20.49 -5.36
N ARG A 212 1.03 20.71 -4.16
CA ARG A 212 1.06 22.07 -3.56
C ARG A 212 2.01 23.02 -4.28
N LEU A 213 3.09 22.50 -4.85
CA LEU A 213 4.08 23.28 -5.57
C LEU A 213 3.56 23.78 -6.92
N LEU A 214 2.82 22.94 -7.63
CA LEU A 214 2.48 23.14 -9.03
C LEU A 214 1.06 23.71 -9.19
N SER A 215 0.89 24.66 -10.11
CA SER A 215 -0.47 25.08 -10.48
C SER A 215 -1.11 24.02 -11.36
N PRO A 216 -2.45 24.04 -11.56
CA PRO A 216 -3.10 23.13 -12.51
C PRO A 216 -2.50 23.18 -13.91
N GLU A 217 -2.04 24.35 -14.37
CA GLU A 217 -1.34 24.50 -15.65
C GLU A 217 0.03 23.83 -15.64
N ASP A 218 0.82 24.01 -14.59
CA ASP A 218 2.10 23.30 -14.46
C ASP A 218 1.88 21.78 -14.37
N MET A 219 0.79 21.35 -13.75
CA MET A 219 0.46 19.94 -13.62
C MET A 219 0.06 19.31 -14.95
N LYS A 220 -0.59 20.05 -15.84
CA LYS A 220 -0.77 19.63 -17.24
C LYS A 220 0.56 19.46 -17.97
N LEU A 221 1.49 20.39 -17.77
CA LEU A 221 2.83 20.30 -18.39
C LEU A 221 3.61 19.11 -17.84
N LEU A 222 3.59 18.90 -16.53
CA LEU A 222 4.24 17.75 -15.91
C LEU A 222 3.61 16.45 -16.43
N ASN A 223 2.28 16.37 -16.52
CA ASN A 223 1.57 15.21 -17.09
C ASN A 223 2.01 14.90 -18.52
N GLN A 224 2.12 15.93 -19.37
CA GLN A 224 2.64 15.77 -20.75
C GLN A 224 4.08 15.24 -20.76
N TRP A 225 4.94 15.74 -19.88
CA TRP A 225 6.30 15.22 -19.74
C TRP A 225 6.30 13.76 -19.28
N GLY A 226 5.51 13.40 -18.26
CA GLY A 226 5.39 12.04 -17.76
C GLY A 226 4.96 11.05 -18.84
N GLN A 227 3.97 11.44 -19.65
CA GLN A 227 3.52 10.68 -20.81
C GLN A 227 4.61 10.50 -21.88
N ILE A 228 5.36 11.56 -22.20
CA ILE A 228 6.47 11.49 -23.17
C ILE A 228 7.58 10.56 -22.67
N ILE A 229 8.00 10.70 -21.41
CA ILE A 229 9.03 9.83 -20.81
C ILE A 229 8.56 8.38 -20.79
N THR A 230 7.32 8.14 -20.39
CA THR A 230 6.72 6.80 -20.39
C THR A 230 6.77 6.17 -21.78
N ALA A 231 6.31 6.88 -22.81
CA ALA A 231 6.29 6.41 -24.18
C ALA A 231 7.67 6.18 -24.80
N THR A 232 8.70 6.91 -24.34
CA THR A 232 10.03 6.92 -24.99
C THR A 232 11.12 6.19 -24.23
N GLN A 233 10.95 5.96 -22.92
CA GLN A 233 12.00 5.46 -22.03
C GLN A 233 11.56 4.32 -21.12
N THR A 234 10.31 3.88 -21.21
CA THR A 234 9.78 2.79 -20.38
C THR A 234 9.02 1.78 -21.22
N SER A 235 8.71 0.61 -20.64
CA SER A 235 7.78 -0.37 -21.20
C SER A 235 6.37 -0.23 -20.61
N ILE A 236 6.11 0.79 -19.80
CA ILE A 236 4.82 1.01 -19.14
C ILE A 236 3.82 1.53 -20.18
N PRO A 237 2.56 1.04 -20.20
CA PRO A 237 1.52 1.59 -21.06
C PRO A 237 1.33 3.10 -20.87
N LEU A 238 1.17 3.84 -21.97
CA LEU A 238 1.09 5.31 -21.96
C LEU A 238 -0.09 5.82 -21.12
N GLU A 239 -1.22 5.13 -21.21
CA GLU A 239 -2.44 5.42 -20.46
C GLU A 239 -2.23 5.36 -18.95
N TYR A 240 -1.20 4.66 -18.47
CA TYR A 240 -0.88 4.62 -17.04
C TYR A 240 -0.10 5.87 -16.62
N ALA A 241 0.51 6.63 -17.52
CA ALA A 241 1.13 7.90 -17.15
C ALA A 241 0.12 9.06 -17.05
N GLU A 242 -1.12 8.86 -17.49
CA GLU A 242 -2.13 9.91 -17.50
C GLU A 242 -2.68 10.20 -16.10
N LEU A 243 -2.49 11.44 -15.64
CA LEU A 243 -3.08 11.90 -14.39
C LEU A 243 -4.59 12.15 -14.51
N PRO A 244 -5.38 11.84 -13.46
CA PRO A 244 -6.80 12.17 -13.38
C PRO A 244 -7.11 13.65 -13.59
N GLU A 245 -8.29 13.94 -14.18
CA GLU A 245 -8.71 15.31 -14.50
C GLU A 245 -8.77 16.26 -13.30
N GLU A 246 -9.03 15.73 -12.10
CA GLU A 246 -9.09 16.50 -10.86
C GLU A 246 -7.80 17.28 -10.56
N TYR A 247 -6.63 16.80 -11.01
CA TYR A 247 -5.36 17.50 -10.84
C TYR A 247 -5.20 18.71 -11.77
N PHE A 248 -6.12 18.89 -12.71
CA PHE A 248 -6.13 19.98 -13.69
C PHE A 248 -7.22 21.02 -13.42
N GLN A 249 -8.04 20.79 -12.40
CA GLN A 249 -9.18 21.62 -12.02
C GLN A 249 -8.90 22.26 -10.65
N LYS A 250 -9.49 23.43 -10.41
CA LYS A 250 -9.45 24.09 -9.09
C LYS A 250 -10.74 23.82 -8.32
#